data_AF-A0A7S0RDE7-F1
#
_entry.id   AF-A0A7S0RDE7-F1
#
_cell.length_a   1.000
_cell.length_b   1.000
_cell.length_c   1.000
_cell.angle_alpha   90.00
_cell.angle_beta   90.00
_cell.angle_gamma   90.00
#
_symmetry.space_group_name_H-M   'P 1'
#
loop_
_entity.id
_entity.type
_entity.pdbx_description
1 polymer ?
#
loop_
_entity_poly.entity_id
_entity_poly.type
_entity_poly.pdbx_seq_one_letter_code
_entity_poly.pdbx_strand_id
1 'polypeptide(L)'
;MNNNSSTAQALAAGCMGVFQNTSYVSIGDPGKPLMYGTKEKDRSCYGGKQMQTNPAKDGRLPDTYFDKKYTWISDGDHYVDKMGYAKTQKEKKKGFLTGDFRRRDEFSNTLRTLQYREQLDLEDKHRKRVVENMSEFQETDPEIAAKLDKEAADKASKHKESKLFDLVYDKELPDTVCKIARDTKNPTALTHERNFGTYQTSAMAYGYGIHEMEHDKPTYARLPIVQSTFYRPSKVPLNSLP
;
A
#
# COMPACT_ATOMS: atom_id res chain seq x y z
N MET A 1 -87.59 -67.36 -63.76
CA MET A 1 -86.55 -66.80 -64.66
C MET A 1 -85.35 -67.72 -64.82
N ASN A 2 -84.92 -68.47 -63.80
CA ASN A 2 -83.76 -69.37 -63.91
C ASN A 2 -84.18 -70.84 -63.80
N ASN A 3 -84.97 -71.34 -64.77
CA ASN A 3 -85.45 -72.72 -64.76
C ASN A 3 -84.37 -73.66 -65.35
N ASN A 4 -84.09 -74.80 -64.70
CA ASN A 4 -83.01 -75.75 -65.04
C ASN A 4 -81.60 -75.11 -65.13
N SER A 5 -81.23 -74.21 -64.21
CA SER A 5 -79.90 -73.58 -64.15
C SER A 5 -79.23 -73.81 -62.79
N SER A 6 -77.93 -74.14 -62.79
CA SER A 6 -77.09 -74.29 -61.58
C SER A 6 -76.15 -73.09 -61.36
N THR A 7 -76.41 -71.97 -62.03
CA THR A 7 -75.59 -70.75 -61.92
C THR A 7 -75.69 -70.14 -60.52
N ALA A 8 -74.68 -69.36 -60.12
CA ALA A 8 -74.69 -68.65 -58.82
C ALA A 8 -75.98 -67.84 -58.60
N GLN A 9 -76.55 -67.26 -59.66
CA GLN A 9 -77.80 -66.53 -59.63
C GLN A 9 -79.04 -67.40 -59.32
N ALA A 10 -79.05 -68.67 -59.72
CA ALA A 10 -80.11 -69.61 -59.37
C ALA A 10 -80.04 -70.06 -57.91
N LEU A 11 -78.83 -70.06 -57.33
CA LEU A 11 -78.54 -70.53 -55.98
C LEU A 11 -78.51 -69.41 -54.92
N ALA A 12 -78.29 -68.16 -55.33
CA ALA A 12 -77.96 -67.04 -54.44
C ALA A 12 -78.98 -66.72 -53.35
N ALA A 13 -80.27 -67.04 -53.53
CA ALA A 13 -81.31 -66.89 -52.51
C ALA A 13 -81.84 -68.26 -52.02
N GLY A 14 -80.93 -69.21 -51.76
CA GLY A 14 -81.29 -70.53 -51.24
C GLY A 14 -82.04 -71.39 -52.26
N CYS A 15 -81.49 -71.53 -53.47
CA CYS A 15 -82.10 -72.24 -54.61
C CYS A 15 -83.37 -71.58 -55.18
N MET A 16 -83.68 -70.34 -54.77
CA MET A 16 -84.65 -69.48 -55.44
C MET A 16 -83.92 -68.53 -56.39
N GLY A 17 -84.31 -68.54 -57.67
CA GLY A 17 -83.62 -67.75 -58.68
C GLY A 17 -83.75 -66.24 -58.47
N VAL A 18 -82.62 -65.53 -58.46
CA VAL A 18 -82.53 -64.07 -58.30
C VAL A 18 -82.44 -63.40 -59.68
N PHE A 19 -82.76 -62.10 -59.78
CA PHE A 19 -82.80 -61.39 -61.07
C PHE A 19 -81.44 -61.20 -61.75
N GLN A 20 -80.37 -60.97 -60.97
CA GLN A 20 -78.99 -60.83 -61.46
C GLN A 20 -78.01 -61.23 -60.34
N ASN A 21 -76.80 -61.65 -60.70
CA ASN A 21 -75.73 -61.92 -59.74
C ASN A 21 -75.09 -60.60 -59.24
N THR A 22 -74.75 -60.51 -57.95
CA THR A 22 -74.10 -59.32 -57.36
C THR A 22 -72.71 -59.66 -56.85
N SER A 23 -71.77 -58.71 -56.92
CA SER A 23 -70.41 -58.90 -56.43
C SER A 23 -70.31 -58.66 -54.92
N TYR A 24 -69.46 -59.43 -54.23
CA TYR A 24 -69.18 -59.25 -52.81
C TYR A 24 -68.05 -58.23 -52.58
N VAL A 25 -68.31 -57.18 -51.80
CA VAL A 25 -67.32 -56.12 -51.50
C VAL A 25 -66.16 -56.64 -50.62
N SER A 26 -66.37 -57.73 -49.90
CA SER A 26 -65.40 -58.29 -48.93
C SER A 26 -64.33 -59.20 -49.53
N ILE A 27 -64.50 -59.67 -50.78
CA ILE A 27 -63.62 -60.69 -51.37
C ILE A 27 -62.61 -60.06 -52.34
N GLY A 28 -62.90 -58.87 -52.87
CA GLY A 28 -62.07 -58.20 -53.88
C GLY A 28 -62.28 -58.77 -55.29
N ASP A 29 -61.46 -58.31 -56.25
CA ASP A 29 -61.55 -58.73 -57.64
C ASP A 29 -60.91 -60.11 -57.88
N PRO A 30 -61.41 -60.89 -58.85
CA PRO A 30 -60.81 -62.17 -59.24
C PRO A 30 -59.36 -61.95 -59.72
N GLY A 31 -58.40 -62.47 -58.94
CA GLY A 31 -56.96 -62.32 -59.17
C GLY A 31 -56.24 -61.39 -58.18
N LYS A 32 -56.97 -60.56 -57.42
CA LYS A 32 -56.44 -59.70 -56.34
C LYS A 32 -57.43 -59.64 -55.16
N PRO A 33 -57.45 -60.65 -54.28
CA PRO A 33 -58.34 -60.64 -53.13
C PRO A 33 -57.99 -59.51 -52.15
N LEU A 34 -58.98 -59.03 -51.40
CA LEU A 34 -58.77 -57.98 -50.39
C LEU A 34 -57.89 -58.53 -49.24
N MET A 35 -56.73 -57.91 -49.02
CA MET A 35 -55.77 -58.36 -48.01
C MET A 35 -56.21 -57.92 -46.60
N TYR A 36 -56.50 -58.89 -45.73
CA TYR A 36 -56.84 -58.63 -44.33
C TYR A 36 -55.58 -58.28 -43.52
N GLY A 37 -55.58 -57.16 -42.80
CA GLY A 37 -54.50 -56.78 -41.87
C GLY A 37 -53.35 -55.95 -42.46
N THR A 38 -53.59 -55.15 -43.50
CA THR A 38 -52.59 -54.17 -43.97
C THR A 38 -52.27 -53.16 -42.88
N LYS A 39 -50.99 -53.10 -42.47
CA LYS A 39 -50.52 -52.11 -41.49
C LYS A 39 -50.60 -50.72 -42.12
N GLU A 40 -51.43 -49.85 -41.53
CA GLU A 40 -51.44 -48.44 -41.86
C GLU A 40 -50.08 -47.83 -41.52
N LYS A 41 -49.64 -46.84 -42.31
CA LYS A 41 -48.39 -46.14 -42.02
C LYS A 41 -48.65 -45.16 -40.88
N ASP A 42 -48.03 -45.43 -39.74
CA ASP A 42 -48.01 -44.48 -38.63
C ASP A 42 -47.32 -43.18 -39.02
N ARG A 43 -47.66 -42.10 -38.31
CA ARG A 43 -46.99 -40.80 -38.51
C ARG A 43 -45.50 -40.95 -38.19
N SER A 44 -44.65 -40.34 -39.01
CA SER A 44 -43.19 -40.45 -38.90
C SER A 44 -42.62 -39.99 -37.55
N CYS A 45 -43.32 -39.10 -36.83
CA CYS A 45 -42.93 -38.64 -35.49
C CYS A 45 -42.94 -39.75 -34.42
N TYR A 46 -43.64 -40.86 -34.64
CA TYR A 46 -43.69 -41.99 -33.71
C TYR A 46 -42.51 -42.96 -33.84
N GLY A 47 -41.80 -42.95 -34.97
CA GLY A 47 -40.71 -43.89 -35.27
C GLY A 47 -39.31 -43.29 -35.36
N GLY A 48 -39.12 -42.03 -34.93
CA GLY A 48 -37.89 -41.26 -35.15
C GLY A 48 -37.06 -41.00 -33.89
N LYS A 49 -35.77 -40.70 -34.10
CA LYS A 49 -34.88 -40.20 -33.03
C LYS A 49 -35.28 -38.77 -32.67
N GLN A 50 -35.53 -38.54 -31.38
CA GLN A 50 -35.89 -37.22 -30.86
C GLN A 50 -34.68 -36.28 -30.80
N MET A 51 -34.94 -34.97 -30.64
CA MET A 51 -33.87 -33.98 -30.49
C MET A 51 -33.06 -34.26 -29.22
N GLN A 52 -31.73 -34.17 -29.35
CA GLN A 52 -30.82 -34.32 -28.22
C GLN A 52 -30.75 -33.02 -27.43
N THR A 53 -30.95 -33.10 -26.12
CA THR A 53 -30.72 -32.00 -25.19
C THR A 53 -29.53 -32.34 -24.29
N ASN A 54 -28.73 -31.33 -23.96
CA ASN A 54 -27.61 -31.48 -23.03
C ASN A 54 -27.97 -30.80 -21.72
N PRO A 55 -28.11 -31.53 -20.60
CA PRO A 55 -28.35 -30.92 -19.30
C PRO A 55 -27.13 -30.13 -18.86
N ALA A 56 -27.34 -29.15 -17.97
CA ALA A 56 -26.25 -28.43 -17.34
C ALA A 56 -25.35 -29.42 -16.59
N LYS A 57 -24.05 -29.36 -16.86
CA LYS A 57 -23.05 -30.14 -16.12
C LYS A 57 -22.82 -29.48 -14.78
N ASP A 58 -22.74 -30.26 -13.71
CA ASP A 58 -22.38 -29.76 -12.38
C ASP A 58 -20.86 -29.83 -12.17
N GLY A 59 -20.29 -28.87 -11.43
CA GLY A 59 -18.86 -28.80 -11.11
C GLY A 59 -18.11 -27.56 -11.64
N ARG A 60 -16.79 -27.53 -11.45
CA ARG A 60 -15.89 -26.42 -11.83
C ARG A 60 -14.82 -26.83 -12.84
N LEU A 61 -15.22 -27.64 -13.83
CA LEU A 61 -14.33 -28.08 -14.90
C LEU A 61 -14.50 -27.16 -16.13
N PRO A 62 -13.49 -27.08 -17.02
CA PRO A 62 -13.59 -26.32 -18.28
C PRO A 62 -14.86 -26.63 -19.09
N ASP A 63 -15.30 -27.88 -19.02
CA ASP A 63 -16.50 -28.41 -19.67
C ASP A 63 -17.83 -27.85 -19.16
N THR A 64 -17.84 -27.27 -17.96
CA THR A 64 -19.02 -26.67 -17.33
C THR A 64 -19.22 -25.22 -17.80
N TYR A 65 -18.13 -24.55 -18.20
CA TYR A 65 -18.20 -23.20 -18.75
C TYR A 65 -18.69 -23.24 -20.20
N PHE A 66 -19.24 -22.12 -20.67
CA PHE A 66 -19.66 -21.97 -22.07
C PHE A 66 -18.47 -22.16 -23.02
N ASP A 67 -17.34 -21.54 -22.68
CA ASP A 67 -16.07 -21.74 -23.39
C ASP A 67 -15.32 -22.92 -22.81
N LYS A 68 -15.18 -23.97 -23.64
CA LYS A 68 -14.43 -25.17 -23.27
C LYS A 68 -12.92 -24.92 -23.15
N LYS A 69 -12.42 -23.86 -23.80
CA LYS A 69 -11.01 -23.50 -23.76
C LYS A 69 -10.79 -22.52 -22.59
N TYR A 70 -10.12 -22.99 -21.55
CA TYR A 70 -9.69 -22.13 -20.45
C TYR A 70 -8.36 -21.45 -20.81
N THR A 71 -8.38 -20.13 -21.01
CA THR A 71 -7.19 -19.33 -21.30
C THR A 71 -6.76 -18.57 -20.05
N TRP A 72 -5.53 -18.82 -19.57
CA TRP A 72 -4.91 -17.99 -18.54
C TRP A 72 -4.05 -16.89 -19.20
N ILE A 73 -4.03 -15.70 -18.60
CA ILE A 73 -3.31 -14.56 -19.17
C ILE A 73 -1.79 -14.77 -19.20
N SER A 74 -1.27 -15.60 -18.31
CA SER A 74 0.15 -15.95 -18.24
C SER A 74 0.56 -17.01 -19.27
N ASP A 75 -0.34 -17.43 -20.17
CA ASP A 75 -0.05 -18.51 -21.11
C ASP A 75 0.91 -18.03 -22.19
N GLY A 76 2.04 -18.71 -22.36
CA GLY A 76 3.09 -18.30 -23.29
C GLY A 76 4.11 -17.30 -22.73
N ASP A 77 3.87 -16.70 -21.56
CA ASP A 77 4.84 -15.83 -20.89
C ASP A 77 5.83 -16.62 -20.04
N HIS A 78 7.12 -16.36 -20.24
CA HIS A 78 8.16 -16.98 -19.44
C HIS A 78 8.21 -16.35 -18.04
N TYR A 79 8.26 -17.20 -17.00
CA TYR A 79 8.49 -16.75 -15.64
C TYR A 79 9.90 -16.15 -15.50
N VAL A 80 9.97 -14.88 -15.09
CA VAL A 80 11.24 -14.16 -14.87
C VAL A 80 11.26 -13.60 -13.45
N ASP A 81 12.12 -14.18 -12.61
CA ASP A 81 12.24 -13.79 -11.20
C ASP A 81 12.90 -12.42 -11.02
N LYS A 82 14.00 -12.15 -11.76
CA LYS A 82 14.76 -10.90 -11.68
C LYS A 82 15.11 -10.33 -13.04
N MET A 83 15.14 -9.00 -13.12
CA MET A 83 15.55 -8.31 -14.33
C MET A 83 17.08 -8.37 -14.49
N GLY A 84 17.52 -9.01 -15.58
CA GLY A 84 18.95 -9.14 -15.89
C GLY A 84 19.52 -7.86 -16.49
N TYR A 85 19.91 -6.89 -15.65
CA TYR A 85 20.49 -5.60 -16.12
C TYR A 85 21.71 -5.76 -17.03
N ALA A 86 22.47 -6.85 -16.90
CA ALA A 86 23.58 -7.14 -17.80
C ALA A 86 23.15 -7.41 -19.26
N LYS A 87 21.92 -7.89 -19.46
CA LYS A 87 21.36 -8.15 -20.80
C LYS A 87 20.78 -6.87 -21.42
N THR A 88 20.15 -6.03 -20.61
CA THR A 88 19.46 -4.80 -21.06
C THR A 88 20.41 -3.60 -21.17
N GLN A 89 21.37 -3.47 -20.26
CA GLN A 89 22.36 -2.40 -20.24
C GLN A 89 23.72 -2.97 -20.64
N LYS A 90 24.16 -2.74 -21.88
CA LYS A 90 25.46 -3.23 -22.37
C LYS A 90 26.64 -2.39 -21.86
N GLU A 91 26.43 -1.09 -21.63
CA GLU A 91 27.46 -0.17 -21.17
C GLU A 91 27.35 0.09 -19.67
N LYS A 92 28.45 -0.13 -18.94
CA LYS A 92 28.61 0.32 -17.56
C LYS A 92 29.43 1.61 -17.56
N LYS A 93 28.85 2.70 -17.06
CA LYS A 93 29.57 3.97 -16.89
C LYS A 93 30.11 4.05 -15.47
N LYS A 94 31.37 4.46 -15.30
CA LYS A 94 31.92 4.75 -13.97
C LYS A 94 31.28 6.03 -13.43
N GLY A 95 30.62 5.93 -12.29
CA GLY A 95 30.03 7.05 -11.56
C GLY A 95 30.82 7.40 -10.30
N PHE A 96 30.38 8.45 -9.60
CA PHE A 96 30.91 8.79 -8.28
C PHE A 96 30.51 7.71 -7.26
N LEU A 97 31.48 7.18 -6.53
CA LEU A 97 31.35 6.14 -5.47
C LEU A 97 30.84 4.77 -5.93
N THR A 98 30.03 4.67 -6.99
CA THR A 98 29.53 3.40 -7.53
C THR A 98 29.65 3.36 -9.06
N GLY A 99 30.06 2.21 -9.61
CA GLY A 99 30.29 1.98 -11.05
C GLY A 99 29.38 0.91 -11.66
N ASP A 100 28.24 0.66 -11.03
CA ASP A 100 27.31 -0.41 -11.39
C ASP A 100 26.23 0.04 -12.40
N PHE A 101 25.43 -0.91 -12.86
CA PHE A 101 24.25 -0.64 -13.69
C PHE A 101 23.25 0.29 -12.99
N ARG A 102 22.47 1.05 -13.77
CA ARG A 102 21.41 1.88 -13.20
C ARG A 102 20.22 0.99 -12.84
N ARG A 103 19.91 0.87 -11.54
CA ARG A 103 18.87 -0.05 -11.03
C ARG A 103 17.72 0.64 -10.28
N ARG A 104 17.31 1.84 -10.71
CA ARG A 104 16.22 2.59 -10.04
C ARG A 104 14.86 1.89 -10.15
N ASP A 105 14.71 1.05 -11.16
CA ASP A 105 13.55 0.23 -11.51
C ASP A 105 13.58 -1.17 -10.89
N GLU A 106 14.62 -1.54 -10.14
CA GLU A 106 14.75 -2.89 -9.54
C GLU A 106 13.60 -3.23 -8.59
N PHE A 107 13.09 -2.21 -7.89
CA PHE A 107 11.97 -2.35 -6.95
C PHE A 107 10.59 -2.12 -7.59
N SER A 108 10.51 -2.01 -8.92
CA SER A 108 9.23 -2.06 -9.62
C SER A 108 8.72 -3.51 -9.78
N ASN A 109 9.61 -4.51 -9.68
CA ASN A 109 9.24 -5.92 -9.67
C ASN A 109 8.77 -6.35 -8.27
N THR A 110 7.55 -6.88 -8.18
CA THR A 110 6.94 -7.35 -6.93
C THR A 110 7.80 -8.40 -6.22
N LEU A 111 8.38 -9.37 -6.94
CA LEU A 111 9.23 -10.41 -6.36
C LEU A 111 10.44 -9.80 -5.65
N ARG A 112 11.10 -8.83 -6.28
CA ARG A 112 12.28 -8.17 -5.70
C ARG A 112 11.93 -7.32 -4.48
N THR A 113 10.76 -6.69 -4.47
CA THR A 113 10.27 -5.97 -3.28
C THR A 113 9.98 -6.91 -2.11
N LEU A 114 9.42 -8.09 -2.37
CA LEU A 114 9.14 -9.09 -1.32
C LEU A 114 10.44 -9.64 -0.74
N GLN A 115 11.42 -9.97 -1.58
CA GLN A 115 12.76 -10.39 -1.12
C GLN A 115 13.42 -9.32 -0.24
N TYR A 116 13.28 -8.03 -0.59
CA TYR A 116 13.85 -6.95 0.22
C TYR A 116 13.12 -6.77 1.55
N ARG A 117 11.78 -6.90 1.56
CA ARG A 117 11.01 -6.89 2.82
C ARG A 117 11.41 -8.04 3.74
N GLU A 118 11.56 -9.24 3.19
CA GLU A 118 12.03 -10.41 3.95
C GLU A 118 13.42 -10.15 4.55
N GLN A 119 14.33 -9.54 3.79
CA GLN A 119 15.65 -9.16 4.31
C GLN A 119 15.55 -8.16 5.47
N LEU A 120 14.76 -7.10 5.33
CA LEU A 120 14.54 -6.12 6.40
C LEU A 120 13.93 -6.77 7.65
N ASP A 121 12.96 -7.66 7.47
CA ASP A 121 12.33 -8.37 8.59
C ASP A 121 13.34 -9.27 9.34
N LEU A 122 14.26 -9.91 8.61
CA LEU A 122 15.33 -10.70 9.21
C LEU A 122 16.36 -9.82 9.93
N GLU A 123 16.79 -8.72 9.32
CA GLU A 123 17.71 -7.76 9.93
C GLU A 123 17.12 -7.19 11.23
N ASP A 124 15.83 -6.86 11.23
CA ASP A 124 15.10 -6.39 12.40
C ASP A 124 15.02 -7.43 13.51
N LYS A 125 14.75 -8.70 13.16
CA LYS A 125 14.77 -9.83 14.12
C LYS A 125 16.16 -10.01 14.73
N HIS A 126 17.21 -9.95 13.91
CA HIS A 126 18.58 -10.05 14.40
C HIS A 126 18.97 -8.86 15.28
N ARG A 127 18.58 -7.63 14.91
CA ARG A 127 18.82 -6.44 15.71
C ARG A 127 18.16 -6.53 17.08
N LYS A 128 16.88 -6.95 17.14
CA LYS A 128 16.17 -7.15 18.41
C LYS A 128 16.87 -8.18 19.29
N ARG A 129 17.24 -9.33 18.73
CA ARG A 129 17.98 -10.37 19.47
C ARG A 129 19.33 -9.87 19.99
N VAL A 130 20.05 -9.06 19.22
CA VAL A 130 21.33 -8.47 19.68
C VAL A 130 21.08 -7.50 20.84
N VAL A 131 20.04 -6.66 20.77
CA VAL A 131 19.70 -5.74 21.86
C VAL A 131 19.27 -6.51 23.12
N GLU A 132 18.43 -7.53 22.99
CA GLU A 132 18.02 -8.39 24.11
C GLU A 132 19.24 -9.03 24.77
N ASN A 133 20.12 -9.66 23.99
CA ASN A 133 21.35 -10.26 24.50
C ASN A 133 22.26 -9.20 25.17
N MET A 134 22.43 -8.01 24.58
CA MET A 134 23.24 -6.95 25.17
C MET A 134 22.62 -6.36 26.44
N SER A 135 21.29 -6.29 26.53
CA SER A 135 20.57 -5.82 27.72
C SER A 135 20.64 -6.82 28.88
N GLU A 136 20.67 -8.13 28.58
CA GLU A 136 20.95 -9.16 29.60
C GLU A 136 22.39 -9.06 30.13
N PHE A 137 23.34 -8.57 29.32
CA PHE A 137 24.72 -8.31 29.76
C PHE A 137 24.91 -6.94 30.44
N GLN A 138 23.95 -6.03 30.30
CA GLN A 138 24.04 -4.66 30.76
C GLN A 138 22.92 -4.39 31.76
N GLU A 139 23.01 -5.02 32.93
CA GLU A 139 22.29 -4.59 34.14
C GLU A 139 22.72 -3.14 34.45
N THR A 140 21.98 -2.17 33.92
CA THR A 140 22.18 -0.76 34.28
C THR A 140 21.42 -0.44 35.56
N ASP A 141 22.14 0.12 36.53
CA ASP A 141 21.60 0.55 37.82
C ASP A 141 20.32 1.40 37.66
N PRO A 142 19.21 1.03 38.35
CA PRO A 142 17.92 1.71 38.24
C PRO A 142 17.94 3.17 38.72
N GLU A 143 18.99 3.61 39.42
CA GLU A 143 19.13 4.99 39.90
C GLU A 143 19.40 6.02 38.81
N ILE A 144 20.03 5.64 37.70
CA ILE A 144 20.39 6.59 36.63
C ILE A 144 19.17 6.96 35.79
N ALA A 145 18.29 5.98 35.51
CA ALA A 145 17.04 6.20 34.79
C ALA A 145 16.09 7.15 35.56
N ALA A 146 15.99 6.98 36.88
CA ALA A 146 15.11 7.80 37.73
C ALA A 146 15.55 9.27 37.85
N LYS A 147 16.83 9.59 37.62
CA LYS A 147 17.33 10.97 37.63
C LYS A 147 16.99 11.74 36.35
N LEU A 148 16.99 11.06 35.20
CA LEU A 148 16.66 11.67 33.91
C LEU A 148 15.17 12.04 33.79
N ASP A 149 14.28 11.20 34.33
CA ASP A 149 12.82 11.44 34.28
C ASP A 149 12.39 12.63 35.16
N LYS A 150 13.07 12.86 36.29
CA LYS A 150 12.80 14.00 37.17
C LYS A 150 13.20 15.34 36.53
N GLU A 151 14.35 15.40 35.85
CA GLU A 151 14.76 16.62 35.14
C GLU A 151 13.85 16.97 33.96
N ALA A 152 13.24 15.97 33.32
CA ALA A 152 12.27 16.19 32.24
C ALA A 152 10.94 16.75 32.77
N ALA A 153 10.45 16.24 33.90
CA ALA A 153 9.22 16.70 34.53
C ALA A 153 9.31 18.14 35.05
N ASP A 154 10.46 18.53 35.62
CA ASP A 154 10.68 19.88 36.12
C ASP A 154 10.78 20.95 35.02
N LYS A 155 11.17 20.57 33.79
CA LYS A 155 11.19 21.47 32.63
C LYS A 155 9.80 21.71 32.03
N ALA A 156 8.89 20.75 32.13
CA ALA A 156 7.52 20.86 31.60
C ALA A 156 6.63 21.81 32.42
N SER A 157 6.87 21.95 33.73
CA SER A 157 6.02 22.75 34.62
C SER A 157 6.15 24.28 34.48
N LYS A 158 7.21 24.77 33.80
CA LYS A 158 7.50 26.21 33.69
C LYS A 158 6.80 26.93 32.53
N HIS A 159 6.22 26.20 31.57
CA HIS A 159 5.47 26.80 30.47
C HIS A 159 3.97 26.70 30.71
N LYS A 160 3.41 27.68 31.43
CA LYS A 160 1.96 27.86 31.50
C LYS A 160 1.49 28.42 30.15
N GLU A 161 0.91 27.56 29.32
CA GLU A 161 0.39 27.96 28.01
C GLU A 161 -0.65 29.07 28.17
N SER A 162 -0.40 30.22 27.55
CA SER A 162 -1.35 31.34 27.51
C SER A 162 -2.52 30.98 26.59
N LYS A 163 -3.76 31.24 27.03
CA LYS A 163 -4.95 31.02 26.22
C LYS A 163 -4.93 31.93 25.00
N LEU A 164 -5.47 31.45 23.87
CA LEU A 164 -5.52 32.20 22.61
C LEU A 164 -6.23 33.56 22.77
N PHE A 165 -7.30 33.62 23.56
CA PHE A 165 -8.03 34.87 23.83
C PHE A 165 -7.12 35.95 24.42
N ASP A 166 -6.28 35.60 25.39
CA ASP A 166 -5.36 36.54 26.05
C ASP A 166 -4.17 36.96 25.16
N LEU A 167 -3.89 36.20 24.09
CA LEU A 167 -2.88 36.56 23.08
C LEU A 167 -3.42 37.51 22.01
N VAL A 168 -4.71 37.41 21.69
CA VAL A 168 -5.37 38.23 20.66
C VAL A 168 -5.75 39.61 21.23
N TYR A 169 -6.20 39.66 22.48
CA TYR A 169 -6.54 40.90 23.16
C TYR A 169 -5.36 41.39 23.99
N ASP A 170 -4.68 42.41 23.49
CA ASP A 170 -3.53 43.01 24.17
C ASP A 170 -3.91 43.63 25.52
N LYS A 171 -2.98 43.56 26.46
CA LYS A 171 -3.10 44.27 27.74
C LYS A 171 -2.82 45.75 27.51
N GLU A 172 -3.62 46.62 28.13
CA GLU A 172 -3.39 48.07 28.10
C GLU A 172 -2.01 48.39 28.68
N LEU A 173 -1.13 48.92 27.84
CA LEU A 173 0.22 49.35 28.19
C LEU A 173 0.23 50.87 28.35
N PRO A 174 0.98 51.42 29.31
CA PRO A 174 1.10 52.87 29.47
C PRO A 174 1.83 53.49 28.27
N ASP A 175 1.44 54.70 27.90
CA ASP A 175 2.09 55.50 26.85
C ASP A 175 3.57 55.73 27.20
N THR A 176 4.44 54.97 26.53
CA THR A 176 5.87 54.98 26.79
C THR A 176 6.66 55.25 25.52
N VAL A 177 7.73 56.03 25.65
CA VAL A 177 8.68 56.27 24.57
C VAL A 177 9.55 55.02 24.40
N CYS A 178 9.29 54.24 23.35
CA CYS A 178 10.05 53.03 23.06
C CYS A 178 11.43 53.35 22.46
N LYS A 179 12.49 52.65 22.92
CA LYS A 179 13.85 52.75 22.34
C LYS A 179 13.98 52.04 20.99
N ILE A 180 13.05 51.17 20.65
CA ILE A 180 13.12 50.30 19.47
C ILE A 180 12.27 50.92 18.37
N ALA A 181 12.82 50.95 17.15
CA ALA A 181 12.17 51.56 15.99
C ALA A 181 10.91 50.81 15.50
N ARG A 182 10.68 49.59 15.98
CA ARG A 182 9.54 48.74 15.62
C ARG A 182 8.84 48.26 16.89
N ASP A 183 7.52 48.22 16.83
CA ASP A 183 6.70 47.57 17.85
C ASP A 183 6.90 46.04 17.75
N THR A 184 7.58 45.47 18.74
CA THR A 184 7.90 44.04 18.80
C THR A 184 8.01 43.57 20.24
N LYS A 185 7.51 42.36 20.51
CA LYS A 185 7.63 41.66 21.80
C LYS A 185 8.72 40.58 21.78
N ASN A 186 9.52 40.49 20.72
CA ASN A 186 10.55 39.46 20.58
C ASN A 186 11.71 39.72 21.57
N PRO A 187 11.95 38.83 22.56
CA PRO A 187 12.98 39.05 23.58
C PRO A 187 14.38 39.25 22.99
N THR A 188 14.71 38.58 21.89
CA THR A 188 16.02 38.69 21.23
C THR A 188 16.30 40.03 20.54
N ALA A 189 15.24 40.82 20.32
CA ALA A 189 15.31 42.19 19.81
C ALA A 189 15.29 43.22 20.94
N LEU A 190 14.72 42.87 22.10
CA LEU A 190 14.64 43.73 23.28
C LEU A 190 15.95 43.73 24.08
N THR A 191 16.63 42.59 24.16
CA THR A 191 17.86 42.42 24.96
C THR A 191 19.03 41.95 24.09
N HIS A 192 20.25 42.42 24.44
CA HIS A 192 21.48 41.96 23.81
C HIS A 192 21.85 40.53 24.26
N GLU A 193 21.58 40.22 25.55
CA GLU A 193 21.74 38.87 26.07
C GLU A 193 20.68 37.95 25.50
N ARG A 194 21.12 36.79 24.99
CA ARG A 194 20.29 35.79 24.35
C ARG A 194 20.59 34.42 24.96
N ASN A 195 19.53 33.70 25.31
CA ASN A 195 19.63 32.31 25.73
C ASN A 195 19.38 31.39 24.52
N PHE A 196 20.37 30.58 24.15
CA PHE A 196 20.30 29.69 22.99
C PHE A 196 19.87 28.24 23.33
N GLY A 197 19.72 27.91 24.62
CA GLY A 197 19.27 26.59 25.05
C GLY A 197 20.17 25.45 24.56
N THR A 198 19.57 24.45 23.91
CA THR A 198 20.27 23.28 23.37
C THR A 198 21.02 23.55 22.06
N TYR A 199 20.69 24.64 21.36
CA TYR A 199 21.36 24.99 20.12
C TYR A 199 22.58 25.85 20.42
N GLN A 200 23.71 25.51 19.84
CA GLN A 200 24.93 26.32 19.94
C GLN A 200 25.53 26.52 18.56
N THR A 201 26.00 27.73 18.29
CA THR A 201 26.81 27.99 17.10
C THR A 201 28.22 27.46 17.33
N SER A 202 28.95 27.13 16.27
CA SER A 202 30.35 26.71 16.38
C SER A 202 31.21 27.76 17.11
N ALA A 203 30.97 29.05 16.88
CA ALA A 203 31.67 30.12 17.58
C ALA A 203 31.39 30.13 19.11
N MET A 204 30.17 29.81 19.52
CA MET A 204 29.83 29.71 20.95
C MET A 204 30.49 28.50 21.61
N ALA A 205 30.57 27.38 20.91
CA ALA A 205 31.19 26.16 21.44
C ALA A 205 32.69 26.31 21.73
N TYR A 206 33.41 27.15 20.98
CA TYR A 206 34.85 27.35 21.16
C TYR A 206 35.24 28.64 21.90
N GLY A 207 34.43 29.70 21.81
CA GLY A 207 34.83 31.05 22.26
C GLY A 207 34.11 31.58 23.50
N TYR A 208 32.94 31.05 23.85
CA TYR A 208 32.20 31.49 25.03
C TYR A 208 32.70 30.72 26.27
N GLY A 209 32.85 31.41 27.40
CA GLY A 209 33.43 30.83 28.63
C GLY A 209 34.93 31.11 28.83
N ILE A 210 35.59 31.79 27.88
CA ILE A 210 36.97 32.28 28.09
C ILE A 210 37.04 33.16 29.34
N HIS A 211 36.01 33.99 29.58
CA HIS A 211 35.91 34.83 30.77
C HIS A 211 35.77 34.06 32.09
N GLU A 212 35.39 32.79 32.05
CA GLU A 212 35.30 31.91 33.22
C GLU A 212 36.62 31.17 33.49
N MET A 213 37.58 31.26 32.57
CA MET A 213 38.92 30.70 32.78
C MET A 213 39.72 31.55 33.75
N GLU A 214 40.70 30.92 34.42
CA GLU A 214 41.62 31.62 35.31
C GLU A 214 42.46 32.63 34.50
N HIS A 215 42.37 33.90 34.89
CA HIS A 215 43.03 35.01 34.22
C HIS A 215 44.03 35.66 35.16
N ASP A 216 45.32 35.42 34.91
CA ASP A 216 46.39 36.07 35.64
C ASP A 216 46.86 37.36 34.97
N LYS A 217 47.31 38.30 35.81
CA LYS A 217 48.00 39.49 35.31
C LYS A 217 49.31 39.06 34.63
N PRO A 218 49.69 39.68 33.50
CA PRO A 218 50.94 39.35 32.83
C PRO A 218 52.14 39.67 33.71
N THR A 219 53.17 38.81 33.67
CA THR A 219 54.41 38.97 34.45
C THR A 219 55.12 40.29 34.16
N TYR A 220 55.06 40.76 32.92
CA TYR A 220 55.71 42.00 32.48
C TYR A 220 54.70 42.92 31.80
N ALA A 221 54.11 43.81 32.59
CA ALA A 221 53.30 44.91 32.10
C ALA A 221 54.10 46.22 32.14
N ARG A 222 53.93 47.07 31.12
CA ARG A 222 54.51 48.43 31.13
C ARG A 222 53.80 49.26 32.20
N LEU A 223 54.53 49.65 33.23
CA LEU A 223 54.01 50.51 34.28
C LEU A 223 54.19 52.00 33.90
N PRO A 224 53.14 52.82 33.96
CA PRO A 224 53.21 54.24 33.62
C PRO A 224 53.82 55.06 34.77
N ILE A 225 55.09 54.79 35.12
CA ILE A 225 55.78 55.37 36.28
C ILE A 225 55.83 56.91 36.21
N VAL A 226 56.11 57.47 35.04
CA VAL A 226 56.18 58.93 34.85
C VAL A 226 54.81 59.58 35.09
N GLN A 227 53.74 58.97 34.57
CA GLN A 227 52.39 59.50 34.77
C GLN A 227 51.94 59.41 36.23
N SER A 228 52.31 58.32 36.94
CA SER A 228 51.91 58.12 38.33
C SER A 228 52.74 58.91 39.35
N THR A 229 53.97 59.32 39.02
CA THR A 229 54.89 59.98 39.96
C THR A 229 55.10 61.46 39.69
N PHE A 230 55.14 61.90 38.41
CA PHE A 230 55.52 63.28 38.08
C PHE A 230 54.33 64.25 38.17
N TYR A 231 53.12 63.76 37.93
CA TYR A 231 51.92 64.59 37.94
C TYR A 231 51.09 64.31 39.19
N ARG A 232 50.91 65.34 40.04
CA ARG A 232 49.98 65.28 41.19
C ARG A 232 48.66 65.97 40.81
N PRO A 233 47.50 65.37 41.10
CA PRO A 233 46.20 65.91 40.70
C PRO A 233 45.82 67.24 41.38
N SER A 234 46.39 67.59 42.55
CA SER A 234 46.24 68.91 43.20
C SER A 234 47.33 69.16 44.26
N LYS A 235 47.78 70.42 44.41
CA LYS A 235 48.81 70.83 45.39
C LYS A 235 48.22 71.10 46.78
N VAL A 236 48.68 70.36 47.79
CA VAL A 236 48.66 70.76 49.21
C VAL A 236 50.05 70.47 49.76
N PRO A 237 50.72 71.40 50.47
CA PRO A 237 52.02 71.13 51.07
C PRO A 237 51.91 70.06 52.17
N LEU A 238 52.78 69.06 52.15
CA LEU A 238 52.78 67.94 53.10
C LEU A 238 53.30 68.33 54.50
N ASN A 239 53.96 69.47 54.63
CA ASN A 239 54.40 70.05 55.91
C ASN A 239 53.94 71.50 55.97
N SER A 240 52.73 71.75 56.47
CA SER A 240 52.37 73.07 57.01
C SER A 240 52.46 72.98 58.53
N LEU A 241 53.68 73.07 59.05
CA LEU A 241 53.93 73.50 60.43
C LEU A 241 54.55 74.91 60.35
N PRO A 242 54.17 75.80 61.28
CA PRO A 242 54.20 77.25 61.11
C PRO A 242 55.58 77.84 60.82
#